data_AF-X0V7G2-F1
#
_entry.id   AF-X0V7G2-F1
#
_cell.length_a   1.000
_cell.length_b   1.000
_cell.length_c   1.000
_cell.angle_alpha   90.00
_cell.angle_beta   90.00
_cell.angle_gamma   90.00
#
_symmetry.space_group_name_H-M   'P 1'
#
loop_
_entity.id
_entity.type
_entity.pdbx_description
1 polymer ?
#
loop_
_entity_poly.entity_id
_entity_poly.type
_entity_poly.pdbx_seq_one_letter_code
_entity_poly.pdbx_strand_id
1 'polypeptide(L)'
;NRVVPQDNLMEEAWAIADEIAFNPTESLFAVKKLAWQNLAESDLTTVYEREVKEFAAALARPTFKEAVSSFIEKRKPDFHKR
;
A
#
# COMPACT_ATOMS: atom_id res chain seq x y z
N ASN A 1 0.22 -13.83 -5.42
CA ASN A 1 1.02 -15.04 -5.75
C ASN A 1 0.55 -15.59 -7.08
N ARG A 2 1.48 -15.90 -8.00
CA ARG A 2 1.21 -16.42 -9.36
C ARG A 2 2.22 -17.54 -9.66
N VAL A 3 1.87 -18.47 -10.55
CA VAL A 3 2.77 -19.48 -11.12
C VAL A 3 2.91 -19.18 -12.61
N VAL A 4 4.14 -19.09 -13.09
CA VAL A 4 4.46 -18.65 -14.45
C VAL A 4 5.55 -19.54 -15.05
N PRO A 5 5.67 -19.62 -16.40
CA PRO A 5 6.80 -20.28 -17.04
C PRO A 5 8.14 -19.72 -16.55
N GLN A 6 9.17 -20.57 -16.51
CA GLN A 6 10.51 -20.19 -16.04
C GLN A 6 11.05 -18.96 -16.77
N ASP A 7 10.85 -18.88 -18.08
CA ASP A 7 11.36 -17.79 -18.93
C ASP A 7 10.69 -16.44 -18.60
N ASN A 8 9.46 -16.46 -18.06
CA ASN A 8 8.71 -15.26 -17.70
C ASN A 8 8.86 -14.88 -16.23
N LEU A 9 9.55 -15.69 -15.41
CA LEU A 9 9.62 -15.51 -13.96
C LEU A 9 10.11 -14.12 -13.57
N MET A 10 11.20 -13.67 -14.18
CA MET A 10 11.80 -12.39 -13.83
C MET A 10 10.98 -11.20 -14.34
N GLU A 11 10.40 -11.31 -15.55
CA GLU A 11 9.53 -10.26 -16.11
C GLU A 11 8.33 -10.01 -15.19
N GLU A 12 7.65 -11.08 -14.78
CA GLU A 12 6.47 -10.99 -13.90
C GLU A 12 6.83 -10.52 -12.49
N ALA A 13 7.99 -10.95 -11.96
CA ALA A 13 8.46 -10.49 -10.65
C ALA A 13 8.76 -8.98 -10.67
N TRP A 14 9.40 -8.47 -11.72
CA TRP A 14 9.66 -7.03 -11.87
C TRP A 14 8.39 -6.22 -12.07
N ALA A 15 7.44 -6.70 -12.87
CA ALA A 15 6.16 -6.03 -13.03
C ALA A 15 5.44 -5.85 -11.69
N ILE A 16 5.43 -6.88 -10.84
CA ILE A 16 4.87 -6.79 -9.48
C ILE A 16 5.68 -5.84 -8.60
N ALA A 17 7.00 -5.88 -8.68
CA ALA A 17 7.86 -4.98 -7.92
C ALA A 17 7.61 -3.51 -8.29
N ASP A 18 7.43 -3.20 -9.57
CA ASP A 18 7.13 -1.87 -10.05
C ASP A 18 5.75 -1.39 -9.59
N GLU A 19 4.73 -2.26 -9.61
CA GLU A 19 3.41 -1.96 -9.04
C GLU A 19 3.49 -1.62 -7.55
N ILE A 20 4.27 -2.37 -6.78
CA ILE A 20 4.49 -2.10 -5.36
C ILE A 20 5.26 -0.78 -5.20
N ALA A 21 6.39 -0.61 -5.88
CA ALA A 21 7.27 0.55 -5.76
C ALA A 21 6.61 1.86 -6.20
N PHE A 22 5.61 1.81 -7.07
CA PHE A 22 4.81 2.97 -7.46
C PHE A 22 4.09 3.61 -6.27
N ASN A 23 3.66 2.81 -5.27
CA ASN A 23 2.83 3.29 -4.17
C ASN A 23 3.63 4.07 -3.09
N PRO A 24 2.96 4.89 -2.25
CA PRO A 24 3.62 5.62 -1.18
C PRO A 24 4.31 4.70 -0.16
N THR A 25 5.61 4.91 0.07
CA THR A 25 6.43 4.08 0.97
C THR A 25 5.86 3.97 2.38
N GLU A 26 5.40 5.08 2.97
CA GLU A 26 4.82 5.08 4.31
C GLU A 26 3.54 4.24 4.39
N SER A 27 2.66 4.34 3.39
CA SER A 27 1.42 3.57 3.33
C SER A 27 1.70 2.09 3.16
N LEU A 28 2.63 1.70 2.29
CA LEU A 28 3.04 0.31 2.11
C LEU A 28 3.61 -0.29 3.40
N PHE A 29 4.46 0.46 4.10
CA PHE A 29 5.03 0.03 5.37
C PHE A 29 3.95 -0.16 6.43
N ALA A 30 3.03 0.80 6.56
CA ALA A 30 1.93 0.74 7.50
C ALA A 30 1.01 -0.47 7.24
N VAL A 31 0.60 -0.69 5.98
CA VAL A 31 -0.21 -1.84 5.58
C VAL A 31 0.51 -3.16 5.90
N LYS A 32 1.79 -3.27 5.53
CA LYS A 32 2.59 -4.48 5.83
C LYS A 32 2.66 -4.73 7.34
N LYS A 33 2.91 -3.68 8.13
CA LYS A 33 2.99 -3.78 9.59
C LYS A 33 1.66 -4.24 10.19
N LEU A 34 0.55 -3.62 9.81
CA LEU A 34 -0.79 -3.99 10.29
C LEU A 34 -1.14 -5.44 9.92
N ALA A 35 -0.89 -5.85 8.67
CA ALA A 35 -1.13 -7.22 8.23
C ALA A 35 -0.37 -8.25 9.09
N TRP A 36 0.90 -7.99 9.41
CA TRP A 36 1.68 -8.85 10.30
C TRP A 36 1.19 -8.84 11.75
N GLN A 37 0.83 -7.68 12.28
CA GLN A 37 0.32 -7.55 13.66
C GLN A 37 -1.05 -8.22 13.83
N ASN A 38 -1.87 -8.21 12.79
CA ASN A 38 -3.22 -8.74 12.82
C ASN A 38 -3.30 -10.21 12.37
N LEU A 39 -2.22 -10.78 11.82
CA LEU A 39 -2.21 -12.13 11.24
C LEU A 39 -2.69 -13.24 12.21
N ALA A 40 -2.35 -13.10 13.48
CA ALA A 40 -2.69 -14.06 14.54
C ALA A 40 -3.59 -13.43 15.62
N GLU A 41 -4.12 -12.24 15.39
CA GLU A 41 -5.00 -11.55 16.35
C GLU A 41 -6.42 -12.12 16.23
N SER A 42 -6.94 -12.66 17.33
CA SER A 42 -8.29 -13.24 17.36
C SER A 42 -9.36 -12.22 17.76
N ASP A 43 -8.98 -11.12 18.41
CA ASP A 43 -9.90 -10.07 18.79
C ASP A 43 -10.07 -9.04 17.66
N LEU A 44 -11.24 -9.05 17.04
CA LEU A 44 -11.59 -8.13 15.94
C LEU A 44 -11.68 -6.67 16.40
N THR A 45 -12.02 -6.41 17.66
CA THR A 45 -12.03 -5.03 18.18
C THR A 45 -10.63 -4.45 18.18
N THR A 46 -9.66 -5.23 18.67
CA THR A 46 -8.24 -4.86 18.64
C THR A 46 -7.72 -4.64 17.21
N VAL A 47 -8.08 -5.50 16.26
CA VAL A 47 -7.74 -5.33 14.82
C VAL A 47 -8.29 -4.00 14.30
N TYR A 48 -9.58 -3.75 14.52
CA TYR A 48 -10.26 -2.56 14.05
C TYR A 48 -9.65 -1.28 14.62
N GLU A 49 -9.36 -1.24 15.93
CA GLU A 49 -8.75 -0.07 16.57
C GLU A 49 -7.38 0.28 16.00
N ARG A 50 -6.55 -0.73 15.72
CA ARG A 50 -5.23 -0.54 15.08
C ARG A 50 -5.37 0.04 13.67
N GLU A 51 -6.30 -0.51 12.88
CA GLU A 51 -6.52 -0.09 11.50
C GLU A 51 -7.12 1.32 11.40
N VAL A 52 -8.12 1.66 12.23
CA VAL A 52 -8.73 3.00 12.26
C VAL A 52 -7.71 4.05 12.67
N LYS A 53 -6.86 3.77 13.66
CA LYS A 53 -5.82 4.69 14.10
C LYS A 53 -4.83 5.00 12.98
N GLU A 54 -4.37 3.99 12.26
CA GLU A 54 -3.46 4.18 11.13
C GLU A 54 -4.15 4.87 9.95
N PHE A 55 -5.40 4.51 9.66
CA PHE A 55 -6.17 5.14 8.59
C PHE A 55 -6.35 6.64 8.85
N ALA A 56 -6.71 7.03 10.08
CA ALA A 56 -6.81 8.43 10.47
C ALA A 56 -5.48 9.19 10.29
N ALA A 57 -4.35 8.56 10.64
CA ALA A 57 -3.03 9.14 10.40
C ALA A 57 -2.72 9.26 8.91
N ALA A 58 -3.08 8.27 8.09
CA ALA A 58 -2.87 8.26 6.65
C ALA A 58 -3.62 9.40 5.95
N LEU A 59 -4.84 9.73 6.38
CA LEU A 59 -5.63 10.85 5.83
C LEU A 59 -4.91 12.20 5.93
N ALA A 60 -4.03 12.38 6.92
CA ALA A 60 -3.28 13.61 7.12
C ALA A 60 -1.97 13.68 6.30
N ARG A 61 -1.55 12.57 5.65
CA ARG A 61 -0.27 12.51 4.92
C ARG A 61 -0.35 13.24 3.57
N PRO A 62 0.75 13.88 3.12
CA PRO A 62 0.80 14.53 1.80
C PRO A 62 0.46 13.57 0.65
N THR A 63 0.86 12.31 0.76
CA THR A 63 0.62 11.26 -0.23
C THR A 63 -0.86 10.93 -0.37
N PHE A 64 -1.65 11.02 0.71
CA PHE A 64 -3.10 10.86 0.64
C PHE A 64 -3.74 12.04 -0.09
N LYS A 65 -3.32 13.27 0.21
CA LYS A 65 -3.77 14.46 -0.52
C LYS A 65 -3.49 14.34 -2.02
N GLU A 66 -2.27 13.93 -2.39
CA GLU A 66 -1.90 13.71 -3.78
C GLU A 66 -2.73 12.62 -4.45
N ALA A 67 -2.99 11.49 -3.75
CA ALA A 67 -3.86 10.43 -4.28
C ALA A 67 -5.25 10.99 -4.60
N VAL A 68 -5.87 11.69 -3.66
CA VAL A 68 -7.21 12.28 -3.84
C VAL A 68 -7.21 13.33 -4.96
N SER A 69 -6.25 14.25 -4.96
CA SER A 69 -6.13 15.29 -6.00
C SER A 69 -5.94 14.67 -7.39
N SER A 70 -5.02 13.72 -7.53
CA SER A 70 -4.76 13.03 -8.80
C SER A 70 -5.98 12.27 -9.33
N PHE A 71 -6.76 11.66 -8.43
CA PHE A 71 -7.98 10.95 -8.77
C PHE A 71 -9.06 11.90 -9.29
N ILE A 72 -9.29 13.02 -8.60
CA ILE A 72 -10.24 14.08 -9.03
C ILE A 72 -9.80 14.68 -10.38
N GLU A 73 -8.50 14.92 -10.55
CA GLU A 73 -7.91 15.49 -11.76
C GLU A 73 -7.75 14.47 -12.90
N LYS A 74 -8.10 13.19 -12.69
CA LYS A 74 -7.97 12.09 -13.66
C LYS A 74 -6.56 11.93 -14.23
N ARG A 75 -5.54 12.16 -13.40
CA ARG A 75 -4.12 12.00 -13.76
C ARG A 75 -3.47 10.92 -12.90
N LYS A 76 -2.28 10.48 -13.30
CA LYS A 76 -1.47 9.61 -12.45
C LYS A 76 -0.98 10.39 -11.22
N PRO A 77 -1.07 9.82 -10.00
CA PRO A 77 -0.43 10.40 -8.83
C PRO A 77 1.09 10.32 -8.94
N ASP A 78 1.76 11.27 -8.31
CA ASP A 78 3.21 11.25 -8.12
C ASP A 78 3.53 11.26 -6.62
N PHE A 79 3.78 10.06 -6.10
CA PHE A 79 4.06 9.83 -4.69
C PHE A 79 5.53 10.02 -4.29
N HIS A 80 6.41 10.28 -5.26
CA HIS A 80 7.86 10.33 -5.07
C HIS A 80 8.45 11.72 -5.37
N LYS A 81 7.61 12.76 -5.48
CA LYS A 81 8.06 14.17 -5.57
C LYS A 81 8.90 14.52 -4.34
N ARG A 82 10.10 15.02 -4.60
CA ARG A 82 11.02 15.55 -3.58
C ARG A 82 10.66 16.99 -3.20
#